data_AF-A0AAW5EGX7-F1
#
_entry.id   AF-A0AAW5EGX7-F1
#
_cell.length_a   1.000
_cell.length_b   1.000
_cell.length_c   1.000
_cell.angle_alpha   90.00
_cell.angle_beta   90.00
_cell.angle_gamma   90.00
#
_symmetry.space_group_name_H-M   'P 1'
#
loop_
_entity.id
_entity.type
_entity.pdbx_description
1 polymer ?
#
loop_
_entity_poly.entity_id
_entity_poly.type
_entity_poly.pdbx_seq_one_letter_code
_entity_poly.pdbx_strand_id
1 'polypeptide(L)'
;ITTEHFNTLKALNELVKDKIILVEKPLFEKSQNFTSLKNHIYVAYLLRFHPVIVALKRLLKGEKIYFASLICNSYLPHWRALDYRQNYSAKKELGGGVLLDLSHEIDLAFFLFGNLELIYSQNAKISELDITSDDFAF
;
A
#
# COMPACT_ATOMS: atom_id res chain seq x y z
N ILE A 1 -4.88 -8.73 -8.72
CA ILE A 1 -5.68 -7.53 -8.37
C ILE A 1 -5.96 -7.60 -6.88
N THR A 2 -6.05 -6.45 -6.21
CA THR A 2 -6.12 -6.37 -4.75
C THR A 2 -7.33 -7.10 -4.17
N THR A 3 -8.48 -7.04 -4.85
CA THR A 3 -9.75 -7.67 -4.40
C THR A 3 -9.68 -9.19 -4.25
N GLU A 4 -8.76 -9.86 -4.95
CA GLU A 4 -8.59 -11.31 -4.86
C GLU A 4 -7.66 -11.72 -3.72
N HIS A 5 -6.92 -10.78 -3.10
CA HIS A 5 -5.91 -11.09 -2.09
C HIS A 5 -6.53 -11.82 -0.90
N PHE A 6 -7.68 -11.37 -0.38
CA PHE A 6 -8.30 -11.98 0.80
C PHE A 6 -8.71 -13.44 0.59
N ASN A 7 -9.47 -13.71 -0.47
CA ASN A 7 -9.94 -15.07 -0.77
C ASN A 7 -8.78 -16.01 -1.10
N THR A 8 -7.80 -15.53 -1.86
CA THR A 8 -6.60 -16.30 -2.21
C THR A 8 -5.79 -16.61 -0.95
N LEU A 9 -5.55 -15.62 -0.09
CA LEU A 9 -4.80 -15.80 1.15
C LEU A 9 -5.51 -16.77 2.10
N LYS A 10 -6.84 -16.65 2.23
CA LYS A 10 -7.64 -17.55 3.05
C LYS A 10 -7.53 -19.00 2.55
N ALA A 11 -7.71 -19.23 1.26
CA ALA A 11 -7.59 -20.56 0.66
C ALA A 11 -6.18 -21.14 0.84
N LEU A 12 -5.12 -20.36 0.53
CA LEU A 12 -3.74 -20.80 0.74
C LEU A 12 -3.47 -21.15 2.20
N ASN A 13 -3.93 -20.32 3.13
CA ASN A 13 -3.75 -20.55 4.56
C ASN A 13 -4.41 -21.83 5.07
N GLU A 14 -5.47 -22.30 4.42
CA GLU A 14 -6.12 -23.59 4.71
C GLU A 14 -5.37 -24.77 4.09
N LEU A 15 -4.78 -24.59 2.91
CA LEU A 15 -4.11 -25.64 2.14
C LEU A 15 -2.69 -25.95 2.60
N VAL A 16 -1.99 -24.99 3.21
CA VAL A 16 -0.61 -25.16 3.65
C VAL A 16 -0.45 -24.90 5.15
N LYS A 17 0.61 -25.48 5.74
CA LYS A 17 0.99 -25.31 7.13
C LYS A 17 2.50 -25.10 7.24
N ASP A 18 2.92 -24.29 8.21
CA ASP A 18 4.30 -23.95 8.52
C ASP A 18 5.03 -23.34 7.31
N LYS A 19 4.30 -22.55 6.51
CA LYS A 19 4.84 -21.83 5.34
C LYS A 19 4.89 -20.33 5.57
N ILE A 20 5.77 -19.70 4.79
CA ILE A 20 5.80 -18.25 4.60
C ILE A 20 4.93 -17.93 3.39
N ILE A 21 3.97 -17.03 3.56
CA ILE A 21 3.11 -16.52 2.49
C ILE A 21 3.40 -15.03 2.35
N LEU A 22 3.92 -14.65 1.20
CA LEU A 22 4.14 -13.25 0.85
C LEU A 22 2.97 -12.77 -0.01
N VAL A 23 2.27 -11.74 0.46
CA VAL A 23 1.15 -11.11 -0.23
C VAL A 23 1.62 -9.77 -0.80
N GLU A 24 1.30 -9.50 -2.06
CA GLU A 24 1.55 -8.17 -2.63
C GLU A 24 0.80 -7.09 -1.87
N LYS A 25 1.34 -5.87 -1.85
CA LYS A 25 0.69 -4.73 -1.19
C LYS A 25 -0.45 -4.16 -2.05
N PRO A 26 -1.48 -3.56 -1.43
CA PRO A 26 -1.78 -3.62 0.00
C PRO A 26 -2.33 -5.01 0.35
N LEU A 27 -2.35 -5.34 1.65
CA LEU A 27 -2.82 -6.65 2.10
C LEU A 27 -4.23 -6.96 1.56
N PHE A 28 -5.15 -6.00 1.72
CA PHE A 28 -6.52 -6.05 1.20
C PHE A 28 -6.95 -4.66 0.71
N GLU A 29 -8.00 -4.61 -0.11
CA GLU A 29 -8.64 -3.39 -0.63
C GLU A 29 -9.51 -2.69 0.41
N LYS A 30 -9.93 -3.43 1.45
CA LYS A 30 -10.71 -2.94 2.59
C LYS A 30 -10.13 -3.52 3.87
N SER A 31 -10.39 -2.86 5.00
CA SER A 31 -10.06 -3.44 6.30
C SER A 31 -10.77 -4.77 6.48
N GLN A 32 -10.01 -5.84 6.69
CA GLN A 32 -10.53 -7.16 6.99
C GLN A 32 -9.75 -7.75 8.15
N ASN A 33 -10.46 -8.42 9.06
CA ASN A 33 -9.83 -9.17 10.12
C ASN A 33 -9.30 -10.49 9.57
N PHE A 34 -7.98 -10.63 9.53
CA PHE A 34 -7.33 -11.87 9.13
C PHE A 34 -6.14 -12.17 10.04
N THR A 35 -6.14 -13.36 10.64
CA THR A 35 -5.03 -13.86 11.45
C THR A 35 -4.76 -15.30 11.05
N SER A 36 -3.50 -15.62 10.75
CA SER A 36 -3.07 -17.00 10.58
C SER A 36 -2.42 -17.53 11.86
N LEU A 37 -2.86 -18.71 12.30
CA LEU A 37 -2.21 -19.48 13.38
C LEU A 37 -1.28 -20.57 12.85
N LYS A 38 -1.25 -20.80 11.53
CA LYS A 38 -0.57 -21.94 10.89
C LYS A 38 0.58 -21.52 9.98
N ASN A 39 0.59 -20.29 9.51
CA ASN A 39 1.52 -19.79 8.51
C ASN A 39 2.00 -18.39 8.90
N HIS A 40 3.18 -18.02 8.41
CA HIS A 40 3.74 -16.68 8.58
C HIS A 40 3.38 -15.82 7.38
N ILE A 41 2.61 -14.75 7.62
CA ILE A 41 2.12 -13.87 6.57
C ILE A 41 2.95 -12.60 6.54
N TYR A 42 3.44 -12.25 5.36
CA TYR A 42 4.17 -11.00 5.12
C TYR A 42 3.49 -10.23 3.99
N VAL A 43 3.60 -8.90 4.04
CA VAL A 43 3.12 -8.00 2.99
C VAL A 43 4.32 -7.37 2.29
N ALA A 44 4.29 -7.32 0.96
CA ALA A 44 5.41 -6.92 0.11
C ALA A 44 5.64 -5.40 0.06
N TYR A 45 5.77 -4.74 1.23
CA TYR A 45 6.22 -3.35 1.33
C TYR A 45 7.74 -3.23 1.15
N LEU A 46 8.19 -3.41 -0.10
CA LEU A 46 9.61 -3.56 -0.43
C LEU A 46 10.45 -2.31 -0.16
N LEU A 47 9.85 -1.10 -0.16
CA LEU A 47 10.60 0.14 0.05
C LEU A 47 11.24 0.24 1.44
N ARG A 48 10.74 -0.49 2.44
CA ARG A 48 11.38 -0.60 3.76
C ARG A 48 12.83 -1.11 3.69
N PHE A 49 13.15 -1.89 2.65
CA PHE A 49 14.47 -2.49 2.42
C PHE A 49 15.34 -1.66 1.46
N HIS A 50 14.82 -0.57 0.91
CA HIS A 50 15.61 0.30 0.02
C HIS A 50 16.79 0.91 0.81
N PRO A 51 18.03 0.91 0.28
CA PRO A 51 19.22 1.36 1.03
C PRO A 51 19.08 2.78 1.61
N VAL A 52 18.46 3.69 0.87
CA VAL A 52 18.19 5.08 1.32
C VAL A 52 17.22 5.11 2.50
N ILE A 53 16.15 4.30 2.48
CA ILE A 53 15.18 4.23 3.57
C ILE A 53 15.81 3.62 4.82
N VAL A 54 16.61 2.56 4.66
CA VAL A 54 17.35 1.94 5.77
C VAL A 54 18.37 2.92 6.37
N ALA A 55 19.09 3.66 5.54
CA ALA A 55 20.03 4.69 5.99
C ALA A 55 19.30 5.82 6.74
N LEU A 56 18.20 6.32 6.18
CA LEU A 56 17.36 7.35 6.81
C LEU A 56 16.86 6.89 8.19
N LYS A 57 16.31 5.67 8.30
CA LYS A 57 15.86 5.12 9.58
C LYS A 57 16.96 5.07 10.64
N ARG A 58 18.21 4.80 10.24
CA ARG A 58 19.36 4.82 11.16
C ARG A 58 19.69 6.24 11.61
N LEU A 59 19.67 7.21 10.69
CA LEU A 59 19.93 8.62 11.00
C LEU A 59 18.87 9.24 11.91
N LEU A 60 17.62 8.81 11.79
CA LEU A 60 16.52 9.30 12.64
C LEU A 60 16.54 8.69 14.06
N LYS A 61 17.39 7.69 14.34
CA LYS A 61 17.37 6.97 15.62
C LYS A 61 17.84 7.89 16.75
N GLY A 62 16.91 8.23 17.66
CA GLY A 62 17.18 9.08 18.82
C GLY A 62 16.97 10.57 18.55
N GLU A 63 16.64 10.94 17.33
CA GLU A 63 16.36 12.32 16.95
C GLU A 63 14.94 12.71 17.35
N LYS A 64 14.77 13.99 17.72
CA LYS A 64 13.44 14.57 17.93
C LYS A 64 12.91 15.09 16.60
N ILE A 65 11.88 14.43 16.08
CA ILE A 65 11.25 14.80 14.81
C ILE A 65 10.20 15.88 15.07
N TYR A 66 10.37 17.03 14.41
CA TYR A 66 9.40 18.13 14.47
C TYR A 66 8.38 18.10 13.33
N PHE A 67 8.82 17.69 12.14
CA PHE A 67 8.01 17.67 10.94
C PHE A 67 8.58 16.66 9.94
N ALA A 68 7.70 15.97 9.21
CA ALA A 68 8.04 15.12 8.09
C ALA A 68 6.93 15.23 7.03
N SER A 69 7.33 15.21 5.75
CA SER A 69 6.40 15.22 4.62
C SER A 69 6.82 14.13 3.63
N LEU A 70 5.90 13.21 3.32
CA LEU A 70 6.10 12.15 2.34
C LEU A 70 5.18 12.45 1.17
N ILE A 71 5.75 12.59 -0.02
CA ILE A 71 5.02 12.99 -1.23
C ILE A 71 5.44 12.06 -2.35
N CYS A 72 4.46 11.43 -2.99
CA CYS A 72 4.66 10.59 -4.16
C CYS A 72 3.60 10.94 -5.19
N ASN A 73 4.06 11.31 -6.39
CA ASN A 73 3.20 11.71 -7.48
C ASN A 73 3.58 10.91 -8.72
N SER A 74 2.58 10.57 -9.52
CA SER A 74 2.77 9.94 -10.82
C SER A 74 1.61 10.33 -11.73
N TYR A 75 1.90 10.51 -13.02
CA TYR A 75 0.85 10.75 -13.99
C TYR A 75 0.32 9.43 -14.52
N LEU A 76 -0.91 9.06 -14.12
CA LEU A 76 -1.54 7.77 -14.40
C LEU A 76 -1.48 7.37 -15.90
N PRO A 77 -1.72 8.26 -16.88
CA PRO A 77 -1.56 7.96 -18.30
C PRO A 77 -0.16 7.54 -18.75
N HIS A 78 0.89 7.92 -18.02
CA HIS A 78 2.27 7.52 -18.33
C HIS A 78 2.78 6.38 -17.43
N TRP A 79 1.94 5.87 -16.53
CA TRP A 79 2.42 5.00 -15.47
C TRP A 79 2.77 3.59 -15.94
N ARG A 80 2.08 3.08 -16.97
CA ARG A 80 2.35 1.76 -17.56
C ARG A 80 2.30 1.86 -19.08
N ALA A 81 2.86 0.86 -19.77
CA ALA A 81 2.89 0.80 -21.23
C ALA A 81 1.51 0.62 -21.90
N LEU A 82 0.47 0.35 -21.11
CA LEU A 82 -0.91 0.15 -21.57
C LEU A 82 -1.71 1.44 -21.38
N ASP A 83 -2.80 1.57 -22.13
CA ASP A 83 -3.82 2.59 -21.89
C ASP A 83 -4.28 2.55 -20.42
N TYR A 84 -4.23 3.69 -19.74
CA TYR A 84 -4.53 3.76 -18.31
C TYR A 84 -5.94 3.32 -17.97
N ARG A 85 -6.91 3.49 -18.88
CA ARG A 85 -8.30 3.04 -18.70
C ARG A 85 -8.43 1.52 -18.54
N GLN A 86 -7.43 0.77 -19.00
CA GLN A 86 -7.41 -0.69 -18.90
C GLN A 86 -6.71 -1.19 -17.62
N ASN A 87 -5.97 -0.32 -16.94
CA ASN A 87 -5.23 -0.67 -15.74
C ASN A 87 -6.19 -0.86 -14.54
N TYR A 88 -5.89 -1.81 -13.65
CA TYR A 88 -6.67 -1.99 -12.43
C TYR A 88 -6.63 -0.74 -11.53
N SER A 89 -5.54 0.04 -11.57
CA SER A 89 -5.41 1.31 -10.85
C SER A 89 -6.51 2.33 -11.20
N ALA A 90 -7.09 2.27 -12.40
CA ALA A 90 -8.20 3.13 -12.83
C ALA A 90 -9.58 2.65 -12.34
N LYS A 91 -9.64 1.46 -11.70
CA LYS A 91 -10.87 0.72 -11.42
C LYS A 91 -11.02 0.44 -9.93
N LYS A 92 -11.92 1.18 -9.28
CA LYS A 92 -12.22 1.03 -7.85
C LYS A 92 -12.69 -0.38 -7.50
N GLU A 93 -13.50 -0.98 -8.37
CA GLU A 93 -14.05 -2.32 -8.20
C GLU A 93 -12.99 -3.45 -8.23
N LEU A 94 -11.77 -3.16 -8.70
CA LEU A 94 -10.63 -4.08 -8.68
C LEU A 94 -9.62 -3.75 -7.55
N GLY A 95 -9.98 -2.79 -6.67
CA GLY A 95 -9.12 -2.30 -5.60
C GLY A 95 -7.98 -1.41 -6.10
N GLY A 96 -8.20 -0.67 -7.19
CA GLY A 96 -7.31 0.39 -7.65
C GLY A 96 -7.63 1.75 -7.04
N GLY A 97 -6.73 2.70 -7.25
CA GLY A 97 -6.82 4.06 -6.72
C GLY A 97 -5.53 4.46 -6.05
N VAL A 98 -5.19 5.75 -6.11
CA VAL A 98 -3.88 6.26 -5.69
C VAL A 98 -3.58 5.91 -4.23
N LEU A 99 -4.58 5.90 -3.35
CA LEU A 99 -4.41 5.54 -1.93
C LEU A 99 -3.91 4.10 -1.74
N LEU A 100 -4.47 3.14 -2.49
CA LEU A 100 -4.10 1.73 -2.39
C LEU A 100 -2.83 1.43 -3.19
N ASP A 101 -2.71 2.06 -4.35
CA ASP A 101 -1.57 1.92 -5.24
C ASP A 101 -0.29 2.48 -4.62
N LEU A 102 -0.37 3.64 -3.97
CA LEU A 102 0.73 4.33 -3.29
C LEU A 102 0.61 4.20 -1.76
N SER A 103 0.09 3.07 -1.27
CA SER A 103 0.02 2.80 0.17
C SER A 103 1.40 2.69 0.84
N HIS A 104 2.48 2.69 0.05
CA HIS A 104 3.85 2.59 0.54
C HIS A 104 4.32 3.86 1.24
N GLU A 105 3.80 5.04 0.92
CA GLU A 105 4.07 6.28 1.65
C GLU A 105 3.57 6.19 3.09
N ILE A 106 2.34 5.70 3.28
CA ILE A 106 1.74 5.49 4.61
C ILE A 106 2.55 4.45 5.37
N ASP A 107 2.86 3.32 4.71
CA ASP A 107 3.68 2.26 5.29
C ASP A 107 5.06 2.75 5.75
N LEU A 108 5.71 3.62 4.95
CA LEU A 108 6.99 4.23 5.27
C LEU A 108 6.88 5.21 6.43
N ALA A 109 5.80 5.99 6.53
CA ALA A 109 5.57 6.87 7.67
C ALA A 109 5.57 6.08 8.99
N PHE A 110 4.79 4.99 9.06
CA PHE A 110 4.80 4.10 10.23
C PHE A 110 6.17 3.42 10.42
N PHE A 111 6.84 3.02 9.35
CA PHE A 111 8.14 2.36 9.44
C PHE A 111 9.25 3.28 9.98
N LEU A 112 9.24 4.56 9.61
CA LEU A 112 10.26 5.54 10.00
C LEU A 112 9.97 6.17 11.37
N PHE A 113 8.70 6.46 11.66
CA PHE A 113 8.32 7.27 12.83
C PHE A 113 7.58 6.49 13.93
N GLY A 114 7.24 5.21 13.69
CA GLY A 114 6.54 4.37 14.66
C GLY A 114 5.02 4.53 14.59
N ASN A 115 4.36 4.45 15.75
CA ASN A 115 2.90 4.57 15.80
C ASN A 115 2.48 6.03 15.58
N LEU A 116 1.61 6.24 14.60
CA LEU A 116 1.07 7.55 14.24
C LEU A 116 -0.45 7.56 14.48
N GLU A 117 -0.96 8.71 14.88
CA GLU A 117 -2.40 8.98 14.99
C GLU A 117 -2.89 9.68 13.72
N LEU A 118 -4.00 9.20 13.16
CA LEU A 118 -4.63 9.84 12.02
C LEU A 118 -5.51 10.99 12.49
N ILE A 119 -5.09 12.23 12.22
CA ILE A 119 -5.85 13.44 12.59
C ILE A 119 -6.77 13.90 11.46
N TYR A 120 -6.32 13.77 10.21
CA TYR A 120 -7.05 14.20 9.03
C TYR A 120 -6.70 13.29 7.86
N SER A 121 -7.67 13.08 6.97
CA SER A 121 -7.44 12.51 5.65
C SER A 121 -8.41 13.07 4.63
N GLN A 122 -7.96 13.09 3.38
CA GLN A 122 -8.79 13.39 2.22
C GLN A 122 -8.49 12.37 1.12
N ASN A 123 -9.54 11.80 0.54
CA ASN A 123 -9.42 10.90 -0.60
C ASN A 123 -10.51 11.24 -1.62
N ALA A 124 -10.11 11.46 -2.88
CA ALA A 124 -11.02 11.94 -3.90
C ALA A 124 -10.55 11.57 -5.31
N LYS A 125 -11.50 11.61 -6.25
CA LYS A 125 -11.23 11.72 -7.67
C LYS A 125 -11.40 13.19 -8.06
N ILE A 126 -10.33 13.85 -8.48
CA ILE A 126 -10.29 15.29 -8.77
C ILE A 126 -9.92 15.65 -10.20
N SER A 127 -9.32 14.73 -10.98
CA SER A 127 -8.92 15.03 -12.37
C SER A 127 -10.07 14.87 -13.37
N GLU A 128 -9.81 15.11 -14.66
CA GLU A 128 -10.72 14.78 -15.77
C GLU A 128 -10.44 13.39 -16.38
N LEU A 129 -9.55 12.59 -15.77
CA LEU A 129 -9.27 11.23 -16.27
C LEU A 129 -10.48 10.32 -16.13
N ASP A 130 -10.68 9.47 -17.13
CA ASP A 130 -11.76 8.47 -17.19
C ASP A 130 -11.43 7.26 -16.30
N ILE A 131 -11.70 7.41 -15.00
CA ILE A 131 -11.43 6.42 -13.96
C ILE A 131 -12.59 6.38 -12.95
N THR A 132 -12.77 5.24 -12.29
CA THR A 132 -13.73 5.09 -11.18
C THR A 132 -13.07 5.17 -9.80
N SER A 133 -11.74 5.04 -9.75
CA SER A 133 -10.93 5.11 -8.54
C SER A 133 -10.54 6.54 -8.18
N ASP A 134 -10.00 6.71 -6.97
CA ASP A 134 -9.38 7.95 -6.52
C ASP A 134 -8.04 8.22 -7.22
N ASP A 135 -7.78 9.49 -7.51
CA ASP A 135 -6.51 9.99 -8.07
C ASP A 135 -5.85 11.04 -7.16
N PHE A 136 -6.43 11.29 -5.98
CA PHE A 136 -5.88 12.15 -4.95
C PHE A 136 -6.07 11.55 -3.54
N ALA A 137 -4.98 11.54 -2.76
CA ALA A 137 -4.97 11.16 -1.35
C ALA A 137 -4.02 12.08 -0.57
N PHE A 138 -4.49 12.57 0.59
CA PHE A 138 -3.74 13.39 1.54
C PHE A 138 -4.04 12.93 2.97
#